data_AF-A0A1F4XDU0-F1
#
_entry.id   AF-A0A1F4XDU0-F1
#
_cell.length_a   1.000
_cell.length_b   1.000
_cell.length_c   1.000
_cell.angle_alpha   90.00
_cell.angle_beta   90.00
_cell.angle_gamma   90.00
#
_symmetry.space_group_name_H-M   'P 1'
#
loop_
_entity.id
_entity.type
_entity.pdbx_description
1 polymer ?
#
loop_
_entity_poly.entity_id
_entity_poly.type
_entity_poly.pdbx_seq_one_letter_code
_entity_poly.pdbx_strand_id
1 'polypeptide(L)'
;MKRFISLSFIILLMFACGSKPVKINWVSSLNETVKIAEKNKQNILVFFYTGWSKWCQILEDSSLNNSKFANLKDRLIFTKLNAELNRDVILKYKVSDFPTLILLTSKGEEIDRIVGYYSSKEIVKKINNYLKGKETLADYEKKVKEDSLNVVSNFRLGEKFQERGQWTEAEKFYNQTLKLDPKNSKSKSDSALFNLAIIQIKNNDFDKALEKLDQLKKQFPKSSMLVSAELYRAFCYAKKGDKSKAIGLYESFLKQYPNYPHSTRISEELQKLKS
;
A
#
# COMPACT_ATOMS: atom_id res chain seq x y z
N MET A 1 -52.18 -17.81 57.74
CA MET A 1 -50.83 -18.14 57.23
C MET A 1 -50.64 -17.50 55.85
N LYS A 2 -50.01 -16.32 55.77
CA LYS A 2 -49.68 -15.66 54.49
C LYS A 2 -48.16 -15.69 54.32
N ARG A 3 -47.67 -16.45 53.34
CA ARG A 3 -46.24 -16.51 52.98
C ARG A 3 -45.93 -15.38 52.00
N PHE A 4 -45.09 -14.44 52.42
CA PHE A 4 -44.50 -13.42 51.54
C PHE A 4 -43.37 -14.05 50.73
N ILE A 5 -43.49 -13.99 49.40
CA ILE A 5 -42.42 -14.36 48.47
C ILE A 5 -41.56 -13.12 48.26
N SER A 6 -40.32 -13.17 48.76
CA SER A 6 -39.30 -12.14 48.53
C SER A 6 -38.77 -12.28 47.10
N LEU A 7 -39.10 -11.32 46.21
CA LEU A 7 -38.45 -11.16 44.92
C LEU A 7 -37.10 -10.45 45.14
N SER A 8 -36.00 -11.20 45.07
CA SER A 8 -34.65 -10.62 45.00
C SER A 8 -34.34 -10.19 43.57
N PHE A 9 -34.27 -8.89 43.34
CA PHE A 9 -33.76 -8.29 42.10
C PHE A 9 -32.24 -8.49 42.03
N ILE A 10 -31.79 -9.43 41.20
CA ILE A 10 -30.37 -9.58 40.86
C ILE A 10 -30.04 -8.50 39.80
N ILE A 11 -29.37 -7.43 40.23
CA ILE A 11 -28.80 -6.43 39.32
C ILE A 11 -27.57 -7.07 38.66
N LEU A 12 -27.74 -7.54 37.42
CA LEU A 12 -26.65 -8.02 36.58
C LEU A 12 -25.79 -6.82 36.14
N LEU A 13 -24.72 -6.55 36.89
CA LEU A 13 -23.66 -5.61 36.52
C LEU A 13 -23.00 -6.11 35.22
N MET A 14 -23.49 -5.62 34.08
CA MET A 14 -22.78 -5.73 32.81
C MET A 14 -21.49 -4.91 32.93
N PHE A 15 -20.39 -5.57 33.28
CA PHE A 15 -19.06 -5.04 33.06
C PHE A 15 -18.88 -4.84 31.55
N ALA A 16 -19.20 -3.63 31.08
CA ALA A 16 -18.72 -3.16 29.80
C ALA A 16 -17.19 -3.14 29.88
N CYS A 17 -16.56 -4.20 29.37
CA CYS A 17 -15.12 -4.26 29.20
C CYS A 17 -14.73 -3.30 28.07
N GLY A 18 -14.81 -1.99 28.36
CA GLY A 18 -14.20 -0.97 27.53
C GLY A 18 -12.70 -1.16 27.63
N SER A 19 -12.10 -1.82 26.64
CA SER A 19 -10.65 -1.94 26.56
C SER A 19 -10.05 -0.53 26.58
N LYS A 20 -9.28 -0.19 27.61
CA LYS A 20 -8.57 1.10 27.68
C LYS A 20 -7.77 1.28 26.37
N PRO A 21 -7.77 2.49 25.77
CA PRO A 21 -7.00 2.74 24.57
C PRO A 21 -5.52 2.44 24.85
N VAL A 22 -4.96 1.50 24.08
CA VAL A 22 -3.55 1.13 24.21
C VAL A 22 -2.72 2.23 23.57
N LYS A 23 -1.99 3.00 24.40
CA LYS A 23 -1.05 4.03 23.93
C LYS A 23 0.14 3.35 23.23
N ILE A 24 0.39 3.74 21.99
CA ILE A 24 1.55 3.29 21.22
C ILE A 24 2.73 4.22 21.52
N ASN A 25 3.85 3.63 21.92
CA ASN A 25 5.10 4.36 22.14
C ASN A 25 5.92 4.36 20.84
N TRP A 26 5.87 5.48 20.12
CA TRP A 26 6.65 5.69 18.90
C TRP A 26 8.04 6.20 19.24
N VAL A 27 9.06 5.51 18.75
CA VAL A 27 10.47 5.97 18.79
C VAL A 27 10.74 6.82 17.56
N SER A 28 11.40 7.96 17.71
CA SER A 28 11.70 8.91 16.61
C SER A 28 13.09 8.75 16.00
N SER A 29 13.86 7.74 16.45
CA SER A 29 15.21 7.43 15.98
C SER A 29 15.34 5.95 15.63
N LEU A 30 15.77 5.64 14.41
CA LEU A 30 16.00 4.25 14.00
C LEU A 30 17.18 3.63 14.76
N ASN A 31 18.25 4.40 14.98
CA ASN A 31 19.43 3.91 15.69
C ASN A 31 19.11 3.54 17.14
N GLU A 32 18.28 4.33 17.81
CA GLU A 32 17.77 3.99 19.14
C GLU A 32 16.86 2.77 19.09
N THR A 33 15.96 2.72 18.10
CA THR A 33 15.04 1.60 17.95
C THR A 33 15.77 0.26 17.78
N VAL A 34 16.82 0.21 16.95
CA VAL A 34 17.65 -1.00 16.77
C VAL A 34 18.25 -1.47 18.09
N LYS A 35 18.80 -0.56 18.91
CA LYS A 35 19.35 -0.93 20.23
C LYS A 35 18.28 -1.55 21.15
N ILE A 36 17.08 -0.99 21.17
CA ILE A 36 15.95 -1.51 21.96
C ILE A 36 15.50 -2.86 21.41
N ALA A 37 15.36 -2.97 20.09
CA ALA A 37 14.89 -4.15 19.39
C ALA A 37 15.83 -5.35 19.56
N GLU A 38 17.14 -5.14 19.46
CA GLU A 38 18.14 -6.17 19.71
C GLU A 38 18.09 -6.67 21.15
N LYS A 39 18.04 -5.74 22.12
CA LYS A 39 17.94 -6.08 23.55
C LYS A 39 16.68 -6.90 23.85
N ASN A 40 15.55 -6.52 23.26
CA ASN A 40 14.25 -7.14 23.53
C ASN A 40 13.94 -8.35 22.62
N LYS A 41 14.80 -8.63 21.62
CA LYS A 41 14.57 -9.63 20.57
C LYS A 41 13.25 -9.41 19.81
N GLN A 42 12.91 -8.14 19.56
CA GLN A 42 11.70 -7.74 18.85
C GLN A 42 12.05 -7.24 17.44
N ASN A 43 11.13 -7.40 16.49
CA ASN A 43 11.27 -6.79 15.17
C ASN A 43 10.90 -5.31 15.24
N ILE A 44 11.19 -4.57 14.17
CA ILE A 44 10.95 -3.12 14.11
C ILE A 44 9.90 -2.85 13.05
N LEU A 45 8.92 -2.01 13.35
CA LEU A 45 8.01 -1.46 12.35
C LEU A 45 8.24 0.03 12.22
N VAL A 46 8.78 0.45 11.08
CA VAL A 46 9.06 1.85 10.77
C VAL A 46 7.94 2.42 9.93
N PHE A 47 7.31 3.49 10.40
CA PHE A 47 6.37 4.31 9.64
C PHE A 47 7.08 5.55 9.09
N PHE A 48 7.27 5.57 7.77
CA PHE A 48 7.77 6.72 7.04
C PHE A 48 6.61 7.60 6.57
N TYR A 49 6.63 8.87 6.98
CA TYR A 49 5.62 9.86 6.64
C TYR A 49 6.25 11.17 6.15
N THR A 50 5.43 12.03 5.56
CA THR A 50 5.76 13.42 5.19
C THR A 50 4.68 14.35 5.73
N GLY A 51 5.02 15.61 6.00
CA GLY A 51 4.08 16.60 6.53
C GLY A 51 2.95 16.96 5.56
N TRP A 52 3.23 16.93 4.26
CA TRP A 52 2.31 17.32 3.19
C TRP A 52 1.37 16.18 2.73
N SER A 53 1.60 14.93 3.14
CA SER A 53 0.80 13.80 2.66
C SER A 53 -0.46 13.60 3.50
N LYS A 54 -1.63 13.93 2.92
CA LYS A 54 -2.93 13.67 3.58
C LYS A 54 -3.13 12.19 3.89
N TRP A 55 -2.64 11.29 3.04
CA TRP A 55 -2.76 9.85 3.24
C TRP A 55 -1.91 9.33 4.40
N CYS A 56 -0.80 10.00 4.73
CA CYS A 56 -0.05 9.70 5.96
C CYS A 56 -0.89 9.98 7.21
N GLN A 57 -1.58 11.14 7.26
CA GLN A 57 -2.47 11.49 8.36
C GLN A 57 -3.62 10.49 8.48
N ILE A 58 -4.30 10.20 7.37
CA ILE A 58 -5.42 9.24 7.33
C ILE A 58 -4.95 7.85 7.80
N LEU A 59 -3.81 7.37 7.33
CA LEU A 59 -3.25 6.07 7.76
C LEU A 59 -2.99 6.06 9.26
N GLU A 60 -2.35 7.10 9.79
CA GLU A 60 -2.03 7.21 11.21
C GLU A 60 -3.30 7.18 12.08
N ASP A 61 -4.25 8.06 11.77
CA ASP A 61 -5.47 8.25 12.57
C ASP A 61 -6.39 7.03 12.50
N SER A 62 -6.61 6.48 11.29
CA SER A 62 -7.61 5.42 11.09
C SER A 62 -7.06 4.03 11.32
N SER A 63 -5.76 3.82 11.05
CA SER A 63 -5.21 2.48 10.85
C SER A 63 -4.08 2.12 11.81
N LEU A 64 -3.28 3.10 12.26
CA LEU A 64 -2.20 2.86 13.22
C LEU A 64 -2.62 3.16 14.66
N ASN A 65 -3.53 4.11 14.88
CA ASN A 65 -3.99 4.52 16.21
C ASN A 65 -5.23 3.73 16.71
N ASN A 66 -5.10 2.40 16.84
CA ASN A 66 -6.17 1.56 17.38
C ASN A 66 -5.63 0.34 18.15
N SER A 67 -6.48 -0.25 18.99
CA SER A 67 -6.13 -1.38 19.85
C SER A 67 -5.61 -2.60 19.09
N LYS A 68 -6.18 -2.92 17.91
CA LYS A 68 -5.75 -4.07 17.10
C LYS A 68 -4.30 -3.91 16.63
N PHE A 69 -3.93 -2.71 16.20
CA PHE A 69 -2.56 -2.40 15.81
C PHE A 69 -1.63 -2.35 17.02
N ALA A 70 -2.06 -1.73 18.11
CA ALA A 70 -1.27 -1.61 19.34
C ALA A 70 -0.94 -2.97 19.99
N ASN A 71 -1.74 -4.01 19.76
CA ASN A 71 -1.45 -5.39 20.19
C ASN A 71 -0.22 -6.00 19.51
N LEU A 72 0.37 -5.35 18.50
CA LEU A 72 1.64 -5.78 17.92
C LEU A 72 2.86 -5.40 18.79
N LYS A 73 2.69 -4.57 19.83
CA LYS A 73 3.77 -4.06 20.70
C LYS A 73 4.59 -5.16 21.40
N ASP A 74 4.02 -6.34 21.61
CA ASP A 74 4.72 -7.45 22.26
C ASP A 74 5.73 -8.10 21.31
N ARG A 75 5.60 -7.86 20.00
CA ARG A 75 6.48 -8.41 18.96
C ARG A 75 7.28 -7.34 18.22
N LEU A 76 6.85 -6.08 18.29
CA LEU A 76 7.38 -4.98 17.50
C LEU A 76 7.74 -3.78 18.38
N ILE A 77 8.89 -3.17 18.06
CA ILE A 77 9.15 -1.78 18.41
C ILE A 77 8.64 -0.89 17.27
N PHE A 78 7.86 0.13 17.61
CA PHE A 78 7.31 1.07 16.64
C PHE A 78 8.20 2.29 16.49
N THR A 79 8.61 2.58 15.26
CA THR A 79 9.38 3.78 14.90
C THR A 79 8.56 4.66 13.97
N LYS A 80 8.52 5.97 14.21
CA LYS A 80 7.89 6.94 13.30
C LYS A 80 8.93 7.94 12.84
N LEU A 81 9.18 8.00 11.53
CA LEU A 81 10.22 8.85 10.95
C LEU A 81 9.63 9.80 9.91
N ASN A 82 9.91 11.09 10.07
CA ASN A 82 9.65 12.07 9.02
C ASN A 82 10.70 11.90 7.92
N ALA A 83 10.26 11.51 6.73
CA ALA A 83 11.12 11.30 5.57
C ALA A 83 11.87 12.58 5.13
N GLU A 84 11.29 13.76 5.39
CA GLU A 84 11.87 15.06 5.06
C GLU A 84 13.11 15.38 5.92
N LEU A 85 13.23 14.74 7.09
CA LEU A 85 14.29 14.98 8.07
C LEU A 85 15.30 13.82 8.18
N ASN A 86 15.02 12.66 7.58
CA ASN A 86 15.79 11.43 7.75
C ASN A 86 16.31 10.90 6.40
N ARG A 87 17.00 11.76 5.63
CA ARG A 87 17.39 11.48 4.23
C ARG A 87 18.29 10.25 4.10
N ASP A 88 19.23 10.05 5.01
CA ASP A 88 20.12 8.90 5.07
C ASP A 88 19.34 7.59 5.19
N VAL A 89 18.34 7.54 6.07
CA VAL A 89 17.47 6.37 6.25
C VAL A 89 16.61 6.13 5.01
N ILE A 90 16.08 7.19 4.39
CA ILE A 90 15.29 7.10 3.16
C ILE A 90 16.11 6.53 2.01
N LEU A 91 17.36 6.97 1.85
CA LEU A 91 18.28 6.42 0.85
C LEU A 91 18.65 4.97 1.15
N LYS A 92 18.92 4.62 2.42
CA LYS A 92 19.23 3.26 2.85
C LYS A 92 18.13 2.25 2.45
N TYR A 93 16.87 2.57 2.74
CA TYR A 93 15.74 1.67 2.44
C TYR A 93 15.05 1.97 1.11
N LYS A 94 15.55 2.94 0.33
CA LYS A 94 14.99 3.35 -0.97
C LYS A 94 13.49 3.61 -0.90
N VAL A 95 13.07 4.43 0.05
CA VAL A 95 11.64 4.80 0.20
C VAL A 95 11.31 5.92 -0.77
N SER A 96 10.44 5.64 -1.75
CA SER A 96 10.07 6.59 -2.80
C SER A 96 8.62 7.07 -2.74
N ASP A 97 7.76 6.37 -2.02
CA ASP A 97 6.33 6.64 -1.95
C ASP A 97 5.86 6.68 -0.49
N PHE A 98 4.85 7.50 -0.20
CA PHE A 98 4.36 7.76 1.16
C PHE A 98 2.83 7.66 1.23
N PRO A 99 2.26 7.13 2.32
CA PRO A 99 2.95 6.53 3.46
C PRO A 99 3.62 5.19 3.13
N THR A 100 4.69 4.83 3.85
CA THR A 100 5.31 3.50 3.77
C THR A 100 5.57 2.95 5.17
N LEU A 101 5.16 1.70 5.40
CA LEU A 101 5.54 0.92 6.58
C LEU A 101 6.60 -0.11 6.16
N ILE A 102 7.73 -0.15 6.85
CA ILE A 102 8.75 -1.20 6.65
C ILE A 102 8.87 -2.03 7.93
N LEU A 103 8.74 -3.34 7.78
CA LEU A 103 9.04 -4.31 8.82
C LEU A 103 10.51 -4.72 8.69
N LEU A 104 11.27 -4.53 9.76
CA LEU A 104 12.68 -4.89 9.84
C LEU A 104 12.90 -5.98 10.90
N THR A 105 13.99 -6.73 10.75
CA THR A 105 14.56 -7.55 11.82
C THR A 105 15.01 -6.67 12.98
N SER A 106 15.33 -7.28 14.12
CA SER A 106 15.90 -6.56 15.27
C SER A 106 17.20 -5.81 14.93
N LYS A 107 17.94 -6.28 13.90
CA LYS A 107 19.19 -5.68 13.41
C LYS A 107 18.97 -4.59 12.35
N GLY A 108 17.73 -4.29 12.00
CA GLY A 108 17.39 -3.31 10.97
C GLY A 108 17.54 -3.81 9.54
N GLU A 109 17.48 -5.13 9.30
CA GLU A 109 17.41 -5.68 7.93
C GLU A 109 15.95 -5.74 7.49
N GLU A 110 15.64 -5.44 6.24
CA GLU A 110 14.26 -5.45 5.77
C GLU A 110 13.69 -6.86 5.63
N ILE A 111 12.55 -7.11 6.27
CA ILE A 111 11.73 -8.31 6.07
C ILE A 111 10.78 -8.08 4.89
N ASP A 112 9.95 -7.03 4.98
CA ASP A 112 9.11 -6.57 3.89
C ASP A 112 8.48 -5.18 4.18
N ARG A 113 7.70 -4.65 3.25
CA ARG A 113 7.05 -3.34 3.33
C ARG A 113 5.56 -3.36 2.94
N ILE A 114 4.89 -2.27 3.29
CA ILE A 114 3.52 -1.94 2.91
C ILE A 114 3.56 -0.50 2.40
N VAL A 115 3.26 -0.30 1.11
CA VAL A 115 3.31 1.02 0.46
C VAL A 115 1.89 1.50 0.20
N GLY A 116 1.57 2.71 0.66
CA GLY A 116 0.26 3.34 0.51
C GLY A 116 -0.70 3.07 1.67
N TYR A 117 -1.98 3.37 1.44
CA TYR A 117 -3.02 3.28 2.46
C TYR A 117 -3.69 1.90 2.50
N TYR A 118 -3.85 1.37 3.71
CA TYR A 118 -4.59 0.14 3.99
C TYR A 118 -5.32 0.29 5.31
N SER A 119 -6.40 -0.47 5.52
CA SER A 119 -7.08 -0.49 6.82
C SER A 119 -6.21 -1.14 7.90
N SER A 120 -6.46 -0.81 9.18
CA SER A 120 -5.82 -1.47 10.34
C SER A 120 -5.83 -3.01 10.23
N LYS A 121 -6.98 -3.59 9.84
CA LYS A 121 -7.14 -5.05 9.70
C LYS A 121 -6.17 -5.63 8.67
N GLU A 122 -6.03 -4.97 7.53
CA GLU A 122 -5.14 -5.41 6.45
C GLU A 122 -3.68 -5.24 6.82
N ILE A 123 -3.31 -4.12 7.45
CA ILE A 123 -1.94 -3.87 7.94
C ILE A 123 -1.55 -4.95 8.95
N VAL A 124 -2.38 -5.18 9.97
CA VAL A 124 -2.12 -6.21 10.99
C VAL A 124 -2.03 -7.60 10.35
N LYS A 125 -2.89 -7.92 9.38
CA LYS A 125 -2.81 -9.19 8.63
C LYS A 125 -1.48 -9.33 7.87
N LYS A 126 -1.10 -8.32 7.10
CA LYS A 126 0.16 -8.30 6.33
C LYS A 126 1.37 -8.45 7.24
N ILE A 127 1.44 -7.66 8.32
CA ILE A 127 2.53 -7.76 9.31
C ILE A 127 2.60 -9.16 9.91
N ASN A 128 1.46 -9.76 10.29
CA ASN A 128 1.44 -11.12 10.81
C ASN A 128 1.90 -12.16 9.78
N ASN A 129 1.61 -11.96 8.50
CA ASN A 129 2.13 -12.82 7.43
C ASN A 129 3.64 -12.65 7.28
N TYR A 130 4.13 -11.41 7.26
CA TYR A 130 5.56 -11.11 7.13
C TYR A 130 6.37 -11.68 8.29
N LEU A 131 5.86 -11.57 9.53
CA LEU A 131 6.47 -12.18 10.72
C LEU A 131 6.54 -13.72 10.66
N LYS A 132 5.70 -14.35 9.82
CA LYS A 132 5.71 -15.80 9.57
C LYS A 132 6.51 -16.17 8.31
N GLY A 133 7.22 -15.21 7.71
CA GLY A 133 7.92 -15.40 6.44
C GLY A 133 6.98 -15.66 5.25
N LYS A 134 5.73 -15.20 5.31
CA LYS A 134 4.74 -15.33 4.23
C LYS A 134 4.47 -13.99 3.58
N GLU A 135 4.17 -14.03 2.29
CA GLU A 135 3.89 -12.86 1.45
C GLU A 135 5.04 -11.84 1.41
N THR A 136 6.25 -12.24 1.83
CA THR A 136 7.47 -11.43 1.75
C THR A 136 8.08 -11.51 0.36
N LEU A 137 9.03 -10.62 0.05
CA LEU A 137 9.85 -10.74 -1.16
C LEU A 137 10.48 -12.14 -1.25
N ALA A 138 11.18 -12.56 -0.18
CA ALA A 138 11.85 -13.86 -0.12
C ALA A 138 10.88 -15.05 -0.27
N ASP A 139 9.66 -14.96 0.27
CA ASP A 139 8.63 -16.00 0.10
C ASP A 139 8.19 -16.13 -1.37
N TYR A 140 7.95 -15.00 -2.04
CA TYR A 140 7.57 -15.03 -3.46
C TYR A 140 8.72 -15.42 -4.39
N GLU A 141 9.96 -15.03 -4.08
CA GLU A 141 11.15 -15.52 -4.80
C GLU A 141 11.26 -17.05 -4.69
N LYS A 142 11.08 -17.60 -3.49
CA LYS A 142 11.07 -19.04 -3.26
C LYS A 142 9.94 -19.72 -4.05
N LYS A 143 8.71 -19.20 -3.98
CA LYS A 143 7.56 -19.77 -4.69
C LYS A 143 7.74 -19.77 -6.21
N VAL A 144 8.30 -18.71 -6.78
CA VAL A 144 8.57 -18.63 -8.22
C VAL A 144 9.74 -19.53 -8.62
N LYS A 145 10.72 -19.73 -7.74
CA LYS A 145 11.78 -20.72 -7.96
C LYS A 145 11.24 -22.16 -7.97
N GLU A 146 10.29 -22.47 -7.10
CA GLU A 146 9.66 -23.79 -7.00
C GLU A 146 8.63 -24.06 -8.11
N ASP A 147 7.85 -23.04 -8.49
CA ASP A 147 6.87 -23.09 -9.59
C ASP A 147 6.92 -21.79 -10.40
N SER A 148 7.78 -21.78 -11.43
CA SER A 148 7.95 -20.62 -12.29
C SER A 148 6.73 -20.31 -13.16
N LEU A 149 5.78 -21.25 -13.28
CA LEU A 149 4.55 -21.11 -14.06
C LEU A 149 3.39 -20.57 -13.21
N ASN A 150 3.61 -20.34 -11.91
CA ASN A 150 2.59 -19.79 -11.03
C ASN A 150 2.30 -18.32 -11.34
N VAL A 151 1.18 -18.06 -12.02
CA VAL A 151 0.75 -16.71 -12.43
C VAL A 151 0.66 -15.74 -11.24
N VAL A 152 0.05 -16.18 -10.14
CA VAL A 152 -0.18 -15.33 -8.97
C VAL A 152 1.15 -14.99 -8.29
N SER A 153 2.05 -15.95 -8.15
CA SER A 153 3.36 -15.72 -7.51
C SER A 153 4.25 -14.81 -8.35
N ASN A 154 4.26 -14.97 -9.67
CA ASN A 154 4.94 -14.03 -10.57
C ASN A 154 4.40 -12.60 -10.41
N PHE A 155 3.08 -12.43 -10.43
CA PHE A 155 2.47 -11.12 -10.25
C PHE A 155 2.84 -10.49 -8.90
N ARG A 156 2.73 -11.25 -7.81
CA ARG A 156 3.05 -10.75 -6.47
C ARG A 156 4.54 -10.46 -6.32
N LEU A 157 5.41 -11.22 -6.95
CA LEU A 157 6.84 -10.94 -6.96
C LEU A 157 7.14 -9.63 -7.71
N GLY A 158 6.46 -9.39 -8.83
CA GLY A 158 6.50 -8.10 -9.54
C GLY A 158 6.11 -6.91 -8.64
N GLU A 159 5.03 -7.05 -7.87
CA GLU A 159 4.62 -6.03 -6.88
C GLU A 159 5.70 -5.80 -5.83
N LYS A 160 6.35 -6.86 -5.31
CA LYS A 160 7.42 -6.74 -4.31
C LYS A 160 8.64 -5.97 -4.82
N PHE A 161 9.02 -6.19 -6.08
CA PHE A 161 10.09 -5.42 -6.72
C PHE A 161 9.65 -3.97 -6.99
N GLN A 162 8.40 -3.77 -7.41
CA GLN A 162 7.85 -2.43 -7.65
C GLN A 162 7.81 -1.58 -6.37
N GLU A 163 7.38 -2.14 -5.23
CA GLU A 163 7.36 -1.48 -3.92
C GLU A 163 8.77 -1.02 -3.45
N ARG A 164 9.82 -1.57 -4.05
CA ARG A 164 11.24 -1.26 -3.79
C ARG A 164 11.88 -0.38 -4.87
N GLY A 165 11.11 0.06 -5.86
CA GLY A 165 11.62 0.81 -7.01
C GLY A 165 12.54 -0.02 -7.92
N GLN A 166 12.51 -1.35 -7.82
CA GLN A 166 13.30 -2.26 -8.66
C GLN A 166 12.53 -2.52 -9.96
N TRP A 167 12.41 -1.48 -10.78
CA TRP A 167 11.52 -1.43 -11.95
C TRP A 167 11.80 -2.54 -12.96
N THR A 168 13.07 -2.83 -13.27
CA THR A 168 13.45 -3.86 -14.23
C THR A 168 12.99 -5.26 -13.82
N GLU A 169 13.19 -5.64 -12.55
CA GLU A 169 12.71 -6.93 -12.05
C GLU A 169 11.18 -6.97 -11.98
N ALA A 170 10.53 -5.86 -11.57
CA ALA A 170 9.08 -5.77 -11.58
C ALA A 170 8.50 -5.98 -13.00
N GLU A 171 9.05 -5.31 -14.01
CA GLU A 171 8.65 -5.48 -15.42
C GLU A 171 8.79 -6.92 -15.89
N LYS A 172 9.92 -7.56 -15.58
CA LYS A 172 10.18 -8.96 -15.93
C LYS A 172 9.07 -9.89 -15.39
N PHE A 173 8.73 -9.78 -14.11
CA PHE A 173 7.72 -10.66 -13.51
C PHE A 173 6.28 -10.32 -13.93
N TYR A 174 5.97 -9.05 -14.22
CA TYR A 174 4.68 -8.69 -14.84
C TYR A 174 4.56 -9.19 -16.28
N ASN A 175 5.62 -9.08 -17.09
CA ASN A 175 5.63 -9.63 -18.44
C ASN A 175 5.49 -11.17 -18.42
N GLN A 176 6.12 -11.84 -17.46
CA GLN A 176 5.94 -13.28 -17.25
C GLN A 176 4.49 -13.61 -16.85
N THR A 177 3.85 -12.78 -16.01
CA THR A 177 2.42 -12.91 -15.68
C THR A 177 1.54 -12.87 -16.94
N LEU A 178 1.76 -11.88 -17.81
CA LEU A 178 1.03 -11.73 -19.08
C LEU A 178 1.24 -12.91 -20.03
N LYS A 179 2.48 -13.43 -20.10
CA LYS A 179 2.81 -14.59 -20.92
C LYS A 179 2.10 -15.86 -20.45
N LEU A 180 2.03 -16.08 -19.14
CA LEU A 180 1.43 -17.27 -18.54
C LEU A 180 -0.10 -17.24 -18.51
N ASP A 181 -0.71 -16.06 -18.44
CA ASP A 181 -2.16 -15.90 -18.36
C ASP A 181 -2.69 -14.84 -19.34
N PRO A 182 -2.55 -15.03 -20.66
CA PRO A 182 -2.93 -14.02 -21.66
C PRO A 182 -4.44 -13.72 -21.69
N LYS A 183 -5.27 -14.62 -21.13
CA LYS A 183 -6.72 -14.45 -21.04
C LYS A 183 -7.19 -13.90 -19.68
N ASN A 184 -6.26 -13.57 -18.79
CA ASN A 184 -6.56 -13.09 -17.44
C ASN A 184 -7.45 -14.04 -16.60
N SER A 185 -7.30 -15.35 -16.78
CA SER A 185 -8.06 -16.38 -16.07
C SER A 185 -7.81 -16.37 -14.56
N LYS A 186 -6.67 -15.85 -14.10
CA LYS A 186 -6.31 -15.69 -12.68
C LYS A 186 -6.54 -14.29 -12.15
N SER A 187 -7.09 -13.37 -12.96
CA SER A 187 -7.38 -11.99 -12.59
C SER A 187 -6.12 -11.25 -12.08
N LYS A 188 -5.00 -11.44 -12.78
CA LYS A 188 -3.70 -10.81 -12.49
C LYS A 188 -3.12 -10.09 -13.70
N SER A 189 -3.42 -10.53 -14.91
CA SER A 189 -2.83 -10.02 -16.15
C SER A 189 -3.27 -8.60 -16.47
N ASP A 190 -4.53 -8.24 -16.22
CA ASP A 190 -4.98 -6.87 -16.39
C ASP A 190 -4.29 -5.91 -15.41
N SER A 191 -4.17 -6.30 -14.13
CA SER A 191 -3.38 -5.57 -13.14
C SER A 191 -1.90 -5.52 -13.49
N ALA A 192 -1.32 -6.59 -14.03
CA ALA A 192 0.08 -6.62 -14.46
C ALA A 192 0.33 -5.62 -15.59
N LEU A 193 -0.57 -5.57 -16.58
CA LEU A 193 -0.47 -4.63 -17.69
C LEU A 193 -0.67 -3.18 -17.25
N PHE A 194 -1.59 -2.95 -16.31
CA PHE A 194 -1.75 -1.65 -15.67
C PHE A 194 -0.48 -1.24 -14.91
N ASN A 195 0.09 -2.12 -14.10
CA ASN A 195 1.32 -1.85 -13.35
C ASN A 195 2.52 -1.60 -14.25
N LEU A 196 2.63 -2.29 -15.40
CA LEU A 196 3.63 -1.98 -16.42
C LEU A 196 3.48 -0.54 -16.93
N ALA A 197 2.26 -0.06 -17.16
CA ALA A 197 2.04 1.35 -17.52
C ALA A 197 2.51 2.30 -16.41
N ILE A 198 2.23 1.99 -15.14
CA ILE A 198 2.69 2.80 -14.00
C ILE A 198 4.21 2.85 -13.93
N ILE A 199 4.91 1.74 -14.20
CA ILE A 199 6.37 1.71 -14.25
C ILE A 199 6.88 2.64 -15.36
N GLN A 200 6.30 2.58 -16.56
CA GLN A 200 6.70 3.50 -17.65
C GLN A 200 6.47 4.96 -17.28
N ILE A 201 5.37 5.27 -16.58
CA ILE A 201 5.10 6.61 -16.05
C ILE A 201 6.18 7.05 -15.05
N LYS A 202 6.59 6.17 -14.13
CA LYS A 202 7.66 6.45 -13.17
C LYS A 202 9.02 6.64 -13.86
N ASN A 203 9.23 6.00 -15.00
CA ASN A 203 10.40 6.20 -15.85
C ASN A 203 10.29 7.44 -16.79
N ASN A 204 9.20 8.21 -16.71
CA ASN A 204 8.85 9.32 -17.61
C ASN A 204 8.72 8.93 -19.09
N ASP A 205 8.54 7.64 -19.40
CA ASP A 205 8.26 7.14 -20.75
C ASP A 205 6.74 7.12 -20.98
N PHE A 206 6.17 8.29 -21.20
CA PHE A 206 4.72 8.46 -21.33
C PHE A 206 4.16 7.81 -22.60
N ASP A 207 4.97 7.62 -23.64
CA ASP A 207 4.56 6.94 -24.86
C ASP A 207 4.39 5.44 -24.63
N LYS A 208 5.38 4.78 -24.01
CA LYS A 208 5.21 3.36 -23.64
C LYS A 208 4.12 3.17 -22.59
N ALA A 209 3.94 4.13 -21.67
CA ALA A 209 2.82 4.09 -20.74
C ALA A 209 1.48 4.06 -21.47
N LEU A 210 1.26 4.97 -22.43
CA LEU A 210 0.05 5.02 -23.25
C LEU A 210 -0.14 3.72 -24.05
N GLU A 211 0.92 3.16 -24.63
CA GLU A 211 0.87 1.86 -25.32
C GLU A 211 0.36 0.75 -24.41
N LYS A 212 0.87 0.66 -23.17
CA LYS A 212 0.41 -0.35 -22.19
C LYS A 212 -1.05 -0.13 -21.78
N LEU A 213 -1.49 1.12 -21.64
CA LEU A 213 -2.89 1.45 -21.34
C LEU A 213 -3.82 1.12 -22.52
N ASP A 214 -3.38 1.33 -23.77
CA ASP A 214 -4.10 0.90 -24.97
C ASP A 214 -4.17 -0.63 -25.07
N GLN A 215 -3.07 -1.32 -24.77
CA GLN A 215 -3.05 -2.79 -24.69
C GLN A 215 -4.04 -3.30 -23.64
N LEU A 216 -4.12 -2.66 -22.46
CA LEU A 216 -5.07 -3.01 -21.41
C LEU A 216 -6.52 -2.91 -21.89
N LYS A 217 -6.88 -1.80 -22.54
CA LYS A 217 -8.22 -1.61 -23.12
C LYS A 217 -8.55 -2.63 -24.19
N LYS A 218 -7.58 -2.94 -25.07
CA LYS A 218 -7.76 -3.90 -26.17
C LYS A 218 -7.90 -5.35 -25.69
N GLN A 219 -7.03 -5.78 -24.78
CA GLN A 219 -6.97 -7.17 -24.32
C GLN A 219 -8.01 -7.47 -23.24
N PHE A 220 -8.29 -6.50 -22.38
CA PHE A 220 -9.17 -6.67 -21.22
C PHE A 220 -10.26 -5.58 -21.16
N PRO A 221 -11.17 -5.52 -22.15
CA PRO A 221 -12.17 -4.44 -22.28
C PRO A 221 -13.19 -4.39 -21.14
N LYS A 222 -13.23 -5.40 -20.26
CA LYS A 222 -14.09 -5.45 -19.06
C LYS A 222 -13.30 -5.29 -17.75
N SER A 223 -12.00 -4.98 -17.81
CA SER A 223 -11.18 -4.84 -16.61
C SER A 223 -11.64 -3.64 -15.77
N SER A 224 -11.68 -3.82 -14.44
CA SER A 224 -11.90 -2.71 -13.51
C SER A 224 -10.75 -1.70 -13.51
N MET A 225 -9.58 -2.08 -14.02
CA MET A 225 -8.42 -1.19 -14.13
C MET A 225 -8.62 -0.08 -15.17
N LEU A 226 -9.61 -0.21 -16.07
CA LEU A 226 -9.84 0.77 -17.15
C LEU A 226 -10.21 2.15 -16.61
N VAL A 227 -10.93 2.22 -15.49
CA VAL A 227 -11.27 3.50 -14.85
C VAL A 227 -9.99 4.22 -14.44
N SER A 228 -9.11 3.55 -13.69
CA SER A 228 -7.82 4.16 -13.31
C SER A 228 -6.93 4.41 -14.53
N ALA A 229 -6.99 3.55 -15.55
CA ALA A 229 -6.23 3.73 -16.79
C ALA A 229 -6.58 5.04 -17.51
N GLU A 230 -7.86 5.41 -17.58
CA GLU A 230 -8.29 6.69 -18.17
C GLU A 230 -7.67 7.89 -17.48
N LEU A 231 -7.62 7.85 -16.14
CA LEU A 231 -6.96 8.88 -15.35
C LEU A 231 -5.45 8.96 -15.64
N TYR A 232 -4.77 7.82 -15.72
CA TYR A 232 -3.35 7.78 -16.04
C TYR A 232 -3.05 8.20 -17.49
N ARG A 233 -3.98 8.00 -18.43
CA ARG A 233 -3.85 8.58 -19.79
C ARG A 233 -3.88 10.09 -19.75
N ALA A 234 -4.83 10.69 -19.03
CA ALA A 234 -4.92 12.14 -18.86
C ALA A 234 -3.62 12.70 -18.27
N PHE A 235 -3.09 12.03 -17.25
CA PHE A 235 -1.79 12.34 -16.66
C PHE A 235 -0.64 12.27 -17.68
N CYS A 236 -0.58 11.22 -18.50
CA CYS A 236 0.45 11.10 -19.53
C CYS A 236 0.40 12.26 -20.54
N TYR A 237 -0.79 12.61 -21.04
CA TYR A 237 -0.92 13.76 -21.95
C TYR A 237 -0.53 15.09 -21.30
N ALA A 238 -0.90 15.29 -20.04
CA ALA A 238 -0.49 16.47 -19.28
C ALA A 238 1.05 16.56 -19.19
N LYS A 239 1.72 15.45 -18.87
CA LYS A 239 3.19 15.40 -18.78
C LYS A 239 3.91 15.52 -20.12
N LYS A 240 3.27 15.10 -21.21
CA LYS A 240 3.76 15.33 -22.57
C LYS A 240 3.54 16.76 -23.08
N GLY A 241 2.82 17.60 -22.33
CA GLY A 241 2.49 18.97 -22.72
C GLY A 241 1.28 19.11 -23.66
N ASP A 242 0.59 18.01 -23.97
CA ASP A 242 -0.69 18.04 -24.71
C ASP A 242 -1.83 18.43 -23.77
N LYS A 243 -1.83 19.71 -23.40
CA LYS A 243 -2.79 20.30 -22.45
C LYS A 243 -4.23 20.10 -22.90
N SER A 244 -4.51 20.29 -24.19
CA SER A 244 -5.86 20.20 -24.74
C SER A 244 -6.46 18.81 -24.51
N LYS A 245 -5.70 17.76 -24.85
CA LYS A 245 -6.14 16.39 -24.65
C LYS A 245 -6.24 16.00 -23.18
N ALA A 246 -5.30 16.45 -22.36
CA ALA A 246 -5.33 16.21 -20.92
C ALA A 246 -6.58 16.84 -20.27
N ILE A 247 -6.89 18.10 -20.58
CA ILE A 247 -8.08 18.81 -20.09
C ILE A 247 -9.35 18.04 -20.44
N GLY A 248 -9.53 17.70 -21.72
CA GLY A 248 -10.74 16.97 -22.16
C GLY A 248 -10.90 15.61 -21.47
N LEU A 249 -9.80 14.89 -21.24
CA LEU A 249 -9.83 13.61 -20.52
C LEU A 249 -10.17 13.78 -19.04
N TYR A 250 -9.58 14.75 -18.34
CA TYR A 250 -9.89 15.02 -16.93
C TYR A 250 -11.33 15.49 -16.74
N GLU A 251 -11.85 16.36 -17.61
CA GLU A 251 -13.25 16.80 -17.58
C GLU A 251 -14.21 15.64 -17.78
N SER A 252 -13.96 14.81 -18.81
CA SER A 252 -14.77 13.61 -19.07
C SER A 252 -14.74 12.66 -17.87
N PHE A 253 -13.56 12.44 -17.29
CA PHE A 253 -13.40 11.56 -16.14
C PHE A 253 -14.18 12.06 -14.92
N LEU A 254 -14.05 13.34 -14.57
CA LEU A 254 -14.76 13.93 -13.42
C LEU A 254 -16.28 13.96 -13.64
N LYS A 255 -16.74 14.15 -14.88
CA LYS A 255 -18.17 14.06 -15.22
C LYS A 255 -18.72 12.65 -15.03
N GLN A 256 -17.96 11.64 -15.43
CA GLN A 256 -18.38 10.24 -15.35
C GLN A 256 -18.23 9.65 -13.94
N TYR A 257 -17.21 10.09 -13.19
CA TYR A 257 -16.87 9.58 -11.87
C TYR A 257 -16.75 10.72 -10.84
N PRO A 258 -17.84 11.45 -10.55
CA PRO A 258 -17.79 12.63 -9.68
C PRO A 258 -17.31 12.31 -8.25
N ASN A 259 -17.54 11.08 -7.79
CA ASN A 259 -17.16 10.59 -6.46
C ASN A 259 -15.90 9.70 -6.48
N TYR A 260 -15.11 9.71 -7.55
CA TYR A 260 -13.87 8.93 -7.62
C TYR A 260 -12.91 9.36 -6.50
N PRO A 261 -12.22 8.42 -5.81
CA PRO A 261 -11.18 8.77 -4.86
C PRO A 261 -10.17 9.72 -5.50
N HIS A 262 -9.81 10.79 -4.80
CA HIS A 262 -8.92 11.86 -5.31
C HIS A 262 -9.53 12.82 -6.35
N SER A 263 -10.86 12.85 -6.55
CA SER A 263 -11.52 13.83 -7.43
C SER A 263 -11.07 15.28 -7.17
N THR A 264 -10.89 15.69 -5.92
CA THR A 264 -10.34 17.01 -5.56
C THR A 264 -8.98 17.27 -6.19
N ARG A 265 -8.03 16.32 -6.10
CA ARG A 265 -6.69 16.45 -6.68
C ARG A 265 -6.74 16.50 -8.21
N ILE A 266 -7.67 15.76 -8.81
CA ILE A 266 -7.88 15.78 -10.26
C ILE A 266 -8.41 17.16 -10.69
N SER A 267 -9.36 17.74 -9.94
CA SER A 267 -9.88 19.09 -10.18
C SER A 267 -8.81 20.17 -10.04
N GLU A 268 -7.93 20.07 -9.04
CA GLU A 268 -6.80 20.99 -8.87
C GLU A 268 -5.82 20.93 -10.06
N GLU A 269 -5.49 19.72 -10.53
CA GLU A 269 -4.62 19.55 -11.70
C GLU A 269 -5.28 20.11 -12.96
N LEU A 270 -6.58 19.87 -13.14
CA LEU A 270 -7.35 20.42 -14.25
C LEU A 270 -7.36 21.95 -14.23
N GLN A 271 -7.51 22.58 -13.06
CA GLN A 271 -7.42 24.03 -12.94
C GLN A 271 -6.04 24.57 -13.33
N LYS A 272 -4.95 23.91 -12.88
CA LYS A 272 -3.58 24.28 -13.27
C LYS A 272 -3.31 24.14 -14.76
N LEU A 273 -3.94 23.18 -15.43
CA LEU A 273 -3.79 23.02 -16.87
C LEU A 273 -4.51 24.12 -17.66
N LYS A 274 -5.59 24.68 -17.10
CA LYS A 274 -6.39 25.75 -17.70
C LYS A 274 -5.82 27.16 -17.47
N SER A 275 -5.00 27.35 -16.44
CA SER A 275 -4.20 28.56 -16.23
C SER A 275 -2.97 28.59 -17.13
#